data_AF-A0A0G0EZB5-F1
#
_entry.id   AF-A0A0G0EZB5-F1
#
_cell.length_a   1.000
_cell.length_b   1.000
_cell.length_c   1.000
_cell.angle_alpha   90.00
_cell.angle_beta   90.00
_cell.angle_gamma   90.00
#
_symmetry.space_group_name_H-M   'P 1'
#
loop_
_entity.id
_entity.type
_entity.pdbx_description
1 polymer ?
#
loop_
_entity_poly.entity_id
_entity_poly.type
_entity_poly.pdbx_seq_one_letter_code
_entity_poly.pdbx_strand_id
1 'polypeptide(L)'
;MKQTKRLIPDESVFKDREKEAKFWEENYEETFRKGKPITVKFAKNLSETVNIRLDPTTLTTVRKEARAKGLGPTQLIRMWIIEKVGTQV
;
A
#
# COMPACT_ATOMS: atom_id res chain seq x y z
N MET A 1 -5.03 -19.26 40.80
CA MET A 1 -4.57 -18.00 40.16
C MET A 1 -5.28 -17.88 38.82
N LYS A 2 -6.13 -16.86 38.62
CA LYS A 2 -6.81 -16.66 37.32
C LYS A 2 -5.77 -16.04 36.37
N GLN A 3 -5.35 -16.78 35.34
CA GLN A 3 -4.48 -16.23 34.30
C GLN A 3 -5.26 -15.13 33.56
N THR A 4 -4.74 -13.90 33.59
CA THR A 4 -5.34 -12.78 32.88
C THR A 4 -5.11 -12.99 31.39
N LYS A 5 -6.20 -13.21 30.63
CA LYS A 5 -6.14 -13.41 29.18
C LYS A 5 -5.50 -12.18 28.52
N ARG A 6 -4.42 -12.39 27.75
CA ARG A 6 -3.64 -11.31 27.13
C ARG A 6 -4.35 -10.87 25.85
N LEU A 7 -5.04 -9.73 25.92
CA LEU A 7 -5.85 -9.19 24.82
C LEU A 7 -5.02 -8.43 23.77
N ILE A 8 -3.79 -8.08 24.10
CA ILE A 8 -2.86 -7.39 23.20
C ILE A 8 -1.91 -8.46 22.64
N PRO A 9 -1.90 -8.69 21.32
CA PRO A 9 -0.99 -9.65 20.70
C PRO A 9 0.46 -9.19 20.83
N ASP A 10 1.35 -10.17 21.00
CA ASP A 10 2.79 -9.97 20.87
C ASP A 10 3.15 -9.96 19.37
N GLU A 11 4.13 -9.15 18.95
CA GLU A 11 4.56 -9.05 17.55
C GLU A 11 4.98 -10.40 16.95
N SER A 12 5.46 -11.33 17.78
CA SER A 12 5.82 -12.68 17.36
C SER A 12 4.65 -13.52 16.83
N VAL A 13 3.41 -13.20 17.23
CA VAL A 13 2.20 -13.91 16.79
C VAL A 13 1.94 -13.65 15.30
N PHE A 14 2.29 -12.47 14.79
CA PHE A 14 2.08 -12.08 13.38
C PHE A 14 3.15 -12.60 12.42
N LYS A 15 4.18 -13.28 12.93
CA LYS A 15 5.21 -13.92 12.09
C LYS A 15 4.78 -15.30 11.58
N ASP A 16 3.69 -15.85 12.12
CA ASP A 16 3.20 -17.19 11.83
C ASP A 16 1.66 -17.16 11.71
N ARG A 17 1.17 -17.54 10.54
CA ARG A 17 -0.24 -17.47 10.20
C ARG A 17 -1.13 -18.34 11.09
N GLU A 18 -0.66 -19.52 11.50
CA GLU A 18 -1.47 -20.42 12.35
C GLU A 18 -1.61 -19.86 13.77
N LYS A 19 -0.52 -19.27 14.29
CA LYS A 19 -0.53 -18.63 15.61
C LYS A 19 -1.42 -17.40 15.62
N GLU A 20 -1.37 -16.60 14.56
CA GLU A 20 -2.26 -15.45 14.39
C GLU A 20 -3.73 -15.87 14.37
N ALA A 21 -4.09 -16.88 13.56
CA ALA A 21 -5.45 -17.38 13.48
C ALA A 21 -5.98 -17.83 14.84
N LYS A 22 -5.21 -18.66 15.55
CA LYS A 22 -5.57 -19.14 16.88
C LYS A 22 -5.72 -18.02 17.91
N PHE A 23 -4.83 -17.02 17.88
CA PHE A 23 -4.94 -15.86 18.76
C PHE A 23 -6.25 -15.11 18.54
N TRP A 24 -6.62 -14.85 17.28
CA TRP A 24 -7.86 -14.12 16.99
C TRP A 24 -9.11 -14.94 17.28
N GLU A 25 -9.14 -16.24 17.00
CA GLU A 25 -10.26 -17.14 17.39
C GLU A 25 -10.54 -17.05 18.88
N GLU A 26 -9.50 -17.03 19.70
CA GLU A 26 -9.66 -16.97 21.15
C GLU A 26 -9.99 -15.57 21.66
N ASN A 27 -9.44 -14.50 21.07
CA ASN A 27 -9.44 -13.15 21.67
C ASN A 27 -10.34 -12.12 20.95
N TYR A 28 -10.94 -12.46 19.81
CA TYR A 28 -11.69 -11.51 18.99
C TYR A 28 -12.86 -10.85 19.74
N GLU A 29 -13.78 -11.62 20.32
CA GLU A 29 -15.00 -11.08 20.93
C GLU A 29 -14.70 -10.09 22.07
N GLU A 30 -13.74 -10.44 22.93
CA GLU A 30 -13.37 -9.60 24.07
C GLU A 30 -12.62 -8.34 23.63
N THR A 31 -11.74 -8.47 22.63
CA THR A 31 -11.02 -7.34 22.04
C THR A 31 -11.97 -6.39 21.32
N PHE A 32 -12.92 -6.93 20.56
CA PHE A 32 -13.92 -6.14 19.84
C PHE A 32 -14.82 -5.35 20.81
N ARG A 33 -15.30 -6.01 21.87
CA ARG A 33 -16.14 -5.36 22.90
C ARG A 33 -15.42 -4.27 23.68
N LYS A 34 -14.12 -4.44 23.96
CA LYS A 34 -13.30 -3.47 24.71
C LYS A 34 -12.67 -2.40 23.82
N GLY A 35 -12.65 -2.62 22.51
CA GLY A 35 -12.12 -1.71 21.53
C GLY A 35 -12.87 -0.38 21.53
N LYS A 36 -12.14 0.72 21.37
CA LYS A 36 -12.73 2.04 21.14
C LYS A 36 -12.67 2.35 19.64
N PRO A 37 -13.77 2.81 19.02
CA PRO A 37 -13.74 3.23 17.64
C PRO A 37 -12.78 4.40 17.48
N ILE A 38 -11.94 4.35 16.46
CA ILE A 38 -11.11 5.48 16.03
C ILE A 38 -11.64 6.01 14.71
N THR A 39 -11.69 7.33 14.57
CA THR A 39 -12.01 7.95 13.29
C THR A 39 -10.76 7.95 12.42
N VAL A 40 -10.71 7.05 11.45
CA VAL A 40 -9.63 7.03 10.46
C VAL A 40 -9.92 8.09 9.39
N LYS A 41 -9.06 9.09 9.27
CA LYS A 41 -9.07 10.01 8.13
C LYS A 41 -8.15 9.43 7.05
N PHE A 42 -8.75 8.84 6.02
CA PHE A 42 -7.99 8.50 4.81
C PHE A 42 -7.60 9.79 4.11
N ALA A 43 -6.31 9.96 3.80
CA ALA A 43 -5.87 11.09 2.98
C ALA A 43 -6.56 11.00 1.61
N LYS A 44 -7.02 12.15 1.09
CA LYS A 44 -7.54 12.22 -0.28
C LYS A 44 -6.42 11.76 -1.22
N ASN A 45 -6.75 10.94 -2.23
CA ASN A 45 -5.78 10.54 -3.24
C ASN A 45 -5.27 11.83 -3.91
N LEU A 46 -4.00 12.19 -3.67
CA LEU A 46 -3.40 13.46 -4.14
C LEU A 46 -2.96 13.39 -5.61
N SER A 47 -3.32 12.31 -6.31
CA SER A 47 -2.99 12.10 -7.71
C SER A 47 -4.23 12.07 -8.57
N GLU A 48 -4.11 12.65 -9.76
CA GLU A 48 -5.10 12.59 -10.83
C GLU A 48 -4.57 11.71 -11.96
N THR A 49 -5.47 10.99 -12.63
CA THR A 49 -5.13 10.10 -13.75
C THR A 49 -5.32 10.82 -15.08
N VAL A 50 -4.33 10.70 -15.96
CA VAL A 50 -4.42 11.14 -17.35
C VAL A 50 -4.31 9.92 -18.29
N ASN A 51 -5.25 9.79 -19.23
CA ASN A 51 -5.18 8.79 -20.29
C ASN A 51 -4.56 9.40 -21.54
N ILE A 52 -3.40 8.89 -21.96
CA ILE A 52 -2.64 9.39 -23.11
C ILE A 52 -2.59 8.31 -24.19
N ARG A 53 -2.97 8.67 -25.42
CA ARG A 53 -2.77 7.80 -26.60
C ARG A 53 -1.36 7.99 -27.14
N LEU A 54 -0.61 6.90 -27.25
CA LEU A 54 0.71 6.85 -27.86
C LEU A 54 0.65 5.88 -29.05
N ASP A 55 1.37 6.18 -30.12
CA ASP A 55 1.53 5.22 -31.20
C ASP A 55 2.35 4.01 -30.73
N PRO A 56 2.25 2.85 -31.43
CA PRO A 56 2.92 1.62 -31.00
C PRO A 56 4.45 1.74 -30.92
N THR A 57 5.07 2.54 -31.79
CA THR A 57 6.53 2.70 -31.81
C THR A 57 7.00 3.47 -30.60
N THR A 58 6.34 4.58 -30.28
CA THR A 58 6.61 5.37 -29.08
C THR A 58 6.43 4.55 -27.81
N LEU A 59 5.31 3.82 -27.67
CA LEU A 59 5.06 3.01 -26.47
C LEU A 59 6.10 1.90 -26.30
N THR A 60 6.57 1.31 -27.41
CA THR A 60 7.64 0.29 -27.39
C THR A 60 8.95 0.87 -26.88
N THR A 61 9.32 2.08 -27.33
CA THR A 61 10.50 2.80 -26.85
C THR A 61 10.41 3.07 -25.35
N VAL A 62 9.28 3.60 -24.86
CA VAL A 62 9.06 3.83 -23.42
C VAL A 62 9.24 2.55 -22.60
N ARG A 63 8.66 1.43 -23.06
CA ARG A 63 8.78 0.14 -22.36
C ARG A 63 10.23 -0.33 -22.27
N LYS A 64 11.00 -0.18 -23.35
CA LYS A 64 12.42 -0.55 -23.38
C LYS A 64 13.23 0.27 -22.38
N GLU A 65 13.06 1.59 -22.41
CA GLU A 65 13.73 2.53 -21.49
C GLU A 65 13.35 2.29 -20.03
N ALA A 66 12.05 2.09 -19.76
CA ALA A 66 11.57 1.82 -18.41
C ALA A 66 12.17 0.52 -17.86
N ARG A 67 12.19 -0.54 -18.67
CA ARG A 67 12.80 -1.82 -18.29
C ARG A 67 14.29 -1.69 -18.01
N ALA A 68 15.04 -0.95 -18.85
CA ALA A 68 16.47 -0.72 -18.64
C ALA A 68 16.75 0.02 -17.32
N LYS A 69 15.80 0.83 -16.84
CA LYS A 69 15.87 1.59 -15.58
C LYS A 69 15.22 0.88 -14.38
N GLY A 70 14.68 -0.32 -14.56
CA GLY A 70 13.96 -1.04 -13.51
C GLY A 70 12.62 -0.40 -13.10
N LEU A 71 12.00 0.38 -14.00
CA LEU A 71 10.76 1.11 -13.77
C LEU A 71 9.60 0.54 -14.60
N GLY A 72 8.37 0.78 -14.15
CA GLY A 72 7.18 0.59 -14.97
C GLY A 72 7.03 1.72 -16.03
N PRO A 73 6.42 1.46 -17.20
CA PRO A 73 6.25 2.48 -18.24
C PRO A 73 5.52 3.74 -17.78
N THR A 74 4.48 3.59 -16.97
CA THR A 74 3.71 4.71 -16.40
C THR A 74 4.54 5.54 -15.44
N GLN A 75 5.41 4.91 -14.65
CA GLN A 75 6.29 5.59 -13.71
C GLN A 75 7.37 6.39 -14.44
N LEU A 76 7.95 5.84 -15.51
CA LEU A 76 8.90 6.58 -16.35
C LEU A 76 8.24 7.79 -17.00
N ILE A 77 7.06 7.61 -17.62
CA ILE A 77 6.30 8.72 -18.23
C ILE A 77 6.00 9.81 -17.20
N ARG A 78 5.55 9.43 -15.99
CA ARG A 78 5.30 10.39 -14.90
C ARG A 78 6.55 11.21 -14.57
N MET A 79 7.70 10.57 -14.45
CA MET A 79 8.96 11.26 -14.14
C MET A 79 9.34 12.24 -15.25
N TRP A 80 9.24 11.85 -16.52
CA TRP A 80 9.50 12.76 -17.63
C TRP A 80 8.54 13.94 -17.69
N ILE A 81 7.24 13.73 -17.42
CA ILE A 81 6.27 14.82 -17.35
C ILE A 81 6.66 15.80 -16.23
N ILE A 82 6.98 15.28 -15.04
CA ILE A 82 7.41 16.12 -13.90
C ILE A 82 8.70 16.86 -14.20
N GLU A 83 9.68 16.23 -14.86
CA GLU A 83 10.93 16.88 -15.26
C GLU A 83 10.67 18.05 -16.22
N LYS A 84 9.78 17.86 -17.21
CA LYS A 84 9.48 18.89 -18.21
C LYS A 84 8.60 20.01 -17.67
N VAL A 85 7.63 19.70 -16.82
CA VAL A 85 6.69 20.68 -16.25
C VAL A 85 7.27 21.35 -15.01
N GLY A 86 7.96 20.60 -14.15
CA GLY A 86 8.58 21.10 -12.92
C GLY A 86 9.77 22.04 -13.16
N THR A 87 10.28 22.13 -14.38
CA THR A 87 11.25 23.16 -14.79
C THR A 87 10.58 24.54 -15.00
N GLN A 88 9.24 24.62 -15.02
CA GLN A 88 8.48 25.84 -15.29
C GLN A 88 7.82 26.46 -14.04
N VAL A 89 8.23 26.03 -12.84
CA VAL A 89 7.77 26.59 -11.56
C VAL A 89 8.95 27.16 -10.78
#